data_AF-A0A443S3R8-F1
#
_entry.id   AF-A0A443S3R8-F1
#
_cell.length_a   1.000
_cell.length_b   1.000
_cell.length_c   1.000
_cell.angle_alpha   90.00
_cell.angle_beta   90.00
_cell.angle_gamma   90.00
#
_symmetry.space_group_name_H-M   'P 1'
#
loop_
_entity.id
_entity.type
_entity.pdbx_description
1 polymer ?
#
loop_
_entity_poly.entity_id
_entity_poly.type
_entity_poly.pdbx_seq_one_letter_code
_entity_poly.pdbx_strand_id
1 'polypeptide(L)' 'MYANETPLKRIADPEEIAKVVVFLASNASSYVTGTNTVVDGGYLCK' A
#
# COMPACT_ATOMS: atom_id res chain seq x y z
N MET A 1 -0.30 10.09 16.08
CA MET A 1 -1.54 9.37 16.42
C MET A 1 -1.80 8.17 15.50
N TYR A 2 -1.55 8.21 14.18
CA TYR A 2 -1.81 7.07 13.28
C TYR A 2 -0.75 5.94 13.28
N ALA A 3 0.54 6.24 13.50
CA ALA A 3 1.60 5.24 13.41
C ALA A 3 1.46 4.07 14.40
N ASN A 4 1.05 4.35 15.64
CA ASN A 4 0.89 3.30 16.66
C ASN A 4 -0.31 2.38 16.40
N GLU A 5 -1.21 2.78 15.51
CA GLU A 5 -2.39 2.03 15.11
C GLU A 5 -2.10 1.04 13.97
N THR A 6 -0.86 0.88 13.52
CA THR A 6 -0.52 -0.11 12.48
C THR A 6 0.45 -1.16 13.04
N PRO A 7 0.45 -2.40 12.54
CA PRO A 7 1.50 -3.38 12.83
C PRO A 7 2.92 -2.86 12.55
N LEU A 8 3.10 -2.05 11.50
CA LEU A 8 4.42 -1.49 11.16
C LEU A 8 4.90 -0.37 12.09
N LYS A 9 4.03 0.18 12.95
CA LYS A 9 4.38 1.20 13.97
C LYS A 9 5.05 2.46 13.43
N ARG A 10 4.84 2.78 12.15
CA ARG A 10 5.38 3.97 11.49
C ARG A 10 4.43 4.46 10.40
N ILE A 11 4.63 5.70 9.99
CA ILE A 11 4.02 6.23 8.76
C ILE A 11 4.83 5.71 7.57
N ALA A 12 4.14 5.42 6.46
CA ALA A 12 4.80 5.06 5.22
C ALA A 12 5.57 6.25 4.66
N ASP A 13 6.74 5.99 4.09
CA ASP A 13 7.40 6.96 3.23
C ASP A 13 6.59 7.11 1.93
N PRO A 14 6.42 8.34 1.38
CA PRO A 14 5.74 8.54 0.10
C PRO A 14 6.23 7.62 -1.04
N GLU A 15 7.51 7.26 -1.06
CA GLU A 15 8.07 6.35 -2.05
C GLU A 15 7.49 4.94 -1.98
N GLU A 16 7.06 4.48 -0.79
CA GLU A 16 6.43 3.17 -0.63
C GLU A 16 5.07 3.11 -1.32
N ILE A 17 4.32 4.22 -1.28
CA ILE A 17 3.05 4.35 -2.02
C ILE A 17 3.33 4.46 -3.53
N ALA A 18 4.30 5.27 -3.92
CA ALA A 18 4.67 5.46 -5.32
C ALA A 18 5.06 4.15 -6.01
N LYS A 19 5.78 3.25 -5.32
CA LYS A 19 6.17 1.93 -5.85
C LYS A 19 4.95 1.07 -6.20
N VAL A 20 3.90 1.09 -5.38
CA VAL A 20 2.66 0.34 -5.66
C VAL A 20 1.89 0.98 -6.82
N VAL A 21 1.85 2.31 -6.88
CA VAL A 21 1.25 3.02 -8.03
C VAL A 21 1.98 2.67 -9.33
N VAL A 22 3.32 2.69 -9.33
CA VAL A 22 4.14 2.30 -10.49
C VAL A 22 3.88 0.86 -10.88
N PHE A 23 3.80 -0.07 -9.92
CA PHE A 23 3.44 -1.46 -10.20
C PHE A 23 2.09 -1.53 -10.94
N LEU A 24 1.04 -0.91 -10.39
CA LEU A 24 -0.31 -0.92 -10.95
C LEU A 24 -0.43 -0.20 -12.31
N ALA A 25 0.42 0.79 -12.56
CA ALA A 25 0.47 1.51 -13.84
C ALA A 25 1.35 0.81 -14.90
N SER A 26 2.07 -0.24 -14.51
CA SER A 26 3.01 -0.94 -15.39
C SER A 26 2.43 -2.21 -16.00
N ASN A 27 3.13 -2.78 -16.98
CA ASN A 27 2.79 -4.10 -17.53
C ASN A 27 2.92 -5.25 -16.52
N ALA A 28 3.57 -5.03 -15.37
CA ALA A 28 3.71 -6.05 -14.33
C ALA A 28 2.36 -6.41 -13.68
N SER A 29 1.35 -5.54 -13.80
CA SER A 29 0.00 -5.75 -13.31
C SER A 29 -1.02 -5.94 -14.44
N SER A 30 -0.60 -6.43 -15.61
CA SER A 30 -1.43 -6.51 -16.84
C SER A 30 -2.74 -7.30 -16.71
N TYR A 31 -2.87 -8.12 -15.66
CA TYR A 31 -4.09 -8.89 -15.37
C TYR A 31 -4.73 -8.55 -14.00
N VAL A 32 -4.25 -7.49 -13.35
CA VAL A 32 -4.79 -7.00 -12.08
C VAL A 32 -5.78 -5.88 -12.40
N THR A 33 -7.08 -6.15 -12.26
CA THR A 33 -8.14 -5.17 -12.51
C THR A 33 -9.32 -5.40 -11.57
N GLY A 34 -10.15 -4.37 -11.35
CA GLY A 34 -11.36 -4.46 -10.53
C GLY A 34 -11.11 -4.74 -9.04
N THR A 35 -9.94 -4.36 -8.52
CA THR A 35 -9.52 -4.64 -7.14
C THR A 35 -8.96 -3.40 -6.46
N ASN A 36 -9.01 -3.40 -5.13
CA ASN A 36 -8.38 -2.40 -4.28
C ASN A 36 -7.09 -2.97 -3.68
N THR A 37 -5.95 -2.34 -3.94
CA THR A 37 -4.68 -2.68 -3.30
C THR A 37 -4.48 -1.83 -2.05
N VAL A 38 -4.63 -2.43 -0.87
CA VAL A 38 -4.46 -1.74 0.42
C VAL A 38 -2.97 -1.61 0.75
N VAL A 39 -2.54 -0.38 1.08
CA VAL A 39 -1.15 -0.05 1.48
C VAL A 39 -1.20 0.84 2.73
N ASP A 40 -1.44 0.24 3.88
CA ASP A 40 -1.77 0.97 5.13
C ASP A 40 -0.90 0.57 6.33
N GLY A 41 0.18 -0.19 6.09
CA GLY A 41 1.03 -0.73 7.15
C GLY A 41 0.35 -1.76 8.05
N GLY A 42 -0.75 -2.37 7.59
CA GLY A 42 -1.52 -3.41 8.28
C GLY A 42 -2.67 -2.87 9.14
N TYR A 43 -3.12 -1.64 8.92
CA TYR A 43 -4.17 -1.01 9.71
C TYR A 43 -5.49 -1.82 9.69
N LEU A 44 -5.87 -2.35 8.52
CA LEU A 44 -7.08 -3.18 8.36
C LEU A 44 -6.95 -4.63 8.85
N CYS A 45 -5.76 -5.08 9.24
CA CYS A 45 -5.52 -6.48 9.67
C CYS A 45 -5.63 -6.69 11.19
N LYS A 46 -6.12 -5.69 11.94
CA LYS A 46 -6.37 -5.83 13.37
C LYS A 46 -7.61 -6.66 13.68
#